data_AF-A0A4Q3J5N1-F1
#
_entry.id   AF-A0A4Q3J5N1-F1
#
_cell.length_a   1.000
_cell.length_b   1.000
_cell.length_c   1.000
_cell.angle_alpha   90.00
_cell.angle_beta   90.00
_cell.angle_gamma   90.00
#
_symmetry.space_group_name_H-M   'P 1'
#
loop_
_entity.id
_entity.type
_entity.pdbx_description
1 polymer ?
#
loop_
_entity_poly.entity_id
_entity_poly.type
_entity_poly.pdbx_seq_one_letter_code
_entity_poly.pdbx_strand_id
1 'polypeptide(L)' 'MHKNAELAEAIRRTAYFFWEQDGRPEGKAQDYWLKAKAAHLRQLAFDRWLAEGSQPGREEDNWHAVEKEIDPEA' A
#
# COMPACT_ATOMS: atom_id res chain seq x y z
N MET A 1 -0.34 1.37 -18.26
CA MET A 1 0.19 0.51 -17.18
C MET A 1 1.27 1.21 -16.32
N HIS A 2 1.34 2.56 -16.27
CA HIS A 2 2.37 3.27 -15.50
C HIS A 2 2.07 3.37 -13.99
N LYS A 3 0.80 3.22 -13.57
CA LYS A 3 0.38 3.35 -12.16
C LYS A 3 1.08 2.36 -11.22
N ASN A 4 1.32 1.13 -11.66
CA ASN A 4 1.91 0.09 -10.80
C ASN A 4 3.41 0.35 -10.54
N ALA A 5 4.13 0.93 -11.50
CA ALA A 5 5.55 1.26 -11.32
C ALA A 5 5.73 2.46 -10.38
N GLU A 6 4.91 3.50 -10.52
CA GLU A 6 4.96 4.67 -9.62
C GLU A 6 4.56 4.32 -8.20
N LEU A 7 3.56 3.44 -8.04
CA LEU A 7 3.13 2.92 -6.75
C LEU A 7 4.22 2.06 -6.08
N ALA A 8 4.86 1.17 -6.84
CA ALA A 8 5.99 0.37 -6.33
C ALA A 8 7.13 1.27 -5.83
N GLU A 9 7.43 2.36 -6.56
CA GLU A 9 8.45 3.32 -6.15
C GLU A 9 8.03 4.16 -4.94
N ALA A 10 6.74 4.50 -4.81
CA ALA A 10 6.21 5.16 -3.62
C ALA A 10 6.33 4.26 -2.39
N ILE A 11 5.96 2.98 -2.51
CA ILE A 11 6.09 1.98 -1.43
C ILE A 11 7.56 1.85 -0.99
N ARG A 12 8.50 1.74 -1.94
CA ARG A 12 9.94 1.65 -1.64
C ARG A 12 10.44 2.88 -0.89
N ARG A 13 10.08 4.08 -1.33
CA ARG A 13 10.47 5.34 -0.67
C ARG A 13 9.92 5.42 0.75
N THR A 14 8.65 5.07 0.96
CA THR A 14 8.04 5.03 2.29
C THR A 14 8.72 3.99 3.19
N ALA A 15 9.00 2.79 2.67
CA ALA A 15 9.71 1.74 3.40
C ALA A 15 11.11 2.18 3.83
N TYR A 16 11.87 2.78 2.91
CA TYR A 16 13.21 3.30 3.18
C TYR A 16 13.17 4.40 4.23
N PHE A 17 12.22 5.34 4.14
CA PHE A 17 12.07 6.42 5.11
C PHE A 17 11.82 5.89 6.53
N PHE A 18 10.91 4.92 6.70
CA PHE A 18 10.65 4.33 8.01
C PHE A 18 11.83 3.51 8.54
N TRP A 19 12.50 2.76 7.67
CA TRP A 19 13.69 2.00 8.04
C TRP A 19 14.85 2.92 8.45
N GLU A 20 15.04 4.04 7.76
CA GLU A 20 16.05 5.04 8.09
C GLU A 20 15.75 5.76 9.41
N GLN A 21 14.48 6.14 9.65
CA GLN A 21 14.06 6.75 10.92
C GLN A 21 14.29 5.83 12.13
N ASP A 22 14.13 4.52 11.97
CA ASP A 22 14.34 3.53 13.04
C ASP A 22 15.81 3.16 13.25
N GLY A 23 16.75 3.88 12.60
CA GLY A 23 18.18 3.68 12.77
C GLY A 23 18.79 2.59 11.89
N ARG A 24 18.13 2.26 10.77
CA ARG A 24 18.58 1.28 9.78
C ARG A 24 18.82 -0.13 10.37
N PRO A 25 17.83 -0.70 11.09
CA PRO A 25 17.98 -2.04 11.69
C PRO A 25 18.24 -3.10 10.61
N GLU A 26 19.30 -3.87 10.80
CA GLU A 26 19.69 -4.94 9.86
C GLU A 26 18.65 -6.08 9.86
N GLY A 27 18.40 -6.67 8.69
CA GLY A 27 17.46 -7.77 8.54
C GLY A 27 15.97 -7.41 8.62
N LYS A 28 15.63 -6.14 8.89
CA LYS A 28 14.23 -5.66 9.03
C LYS A 28 13.69 -4.92 7.81
N ALA A 29 14.48 -4.75 6.76
CA ALA A 29 14.08 -4.01 5.56
C ALA A 29 12.80 -4.57 4.92
N GLN A 30 12.62 -5.90 4.93
CA GLN A 30 11.42 -6.56 4.40
C GLN A 30 10.16 -6.23 5.23
N ASP A 31 10.27 -6.20 6.56
CA ASP A 31 9.15 -5.81 7.44
C ASP A 31 8.70 -4.37 7.14
N TYR A 32 9.65 -3.46 6.93
CA TYR A 32 9.37 -2.07 6.56
C TYR A 32 8.72 -1.95 5.19
N TRP A 33 9.15 -2.77 4.23
CA TRP A 33 8.51 -2.84 2.92
C TRP A 33 7.06 -3.32 3.01
N LEU A 34 6.78 -4.38 3.78
CA LEU A 34 5.41 -4.88 3.99
C LEU A 34 4.53 -3.84 4.69
N LYS A 35 5.04 -3.15 5.72
CA LYS A 35 4.33 -2.05 6.39
C LYS A 35 3.98 -0.92 5.43
N ALA A 36 4.93 -0.50 4.59
CA ALA A 36 4.70 0.54 3.59
C ALA A 36 3.66 0.09 2.56
N LYS A 37 3.75 -1.14 2.05
CA LYS A 37 2.77 -1.72 1.12
C LYS A 37 1.36 -1.69 1.71
N ALA A 38 1.20 -2.13 2.96
CA ALA A 38 -0.09 -2.13 3.65
C ALA A 38 -0.67 -0.71 3.84
N ALA A 39 0.18 0.29 4.14
CA ALA A 39 -0.27 1.67 4.26
C ALA A 39 -0.79 2.23 2.93
N HIS A 40 -0.08 1.98 1.83
CA HIS A 40 -0.48 2.42 0.48
C HIS A 40 -1.75 1.68 -0.01
N LEU A 41 -1.87 0.37 0.25
CA LEU A 41 -3.09 -0.42 0.01
C LEU A 41 -4.30 0.24 0.67
N ARG A 42 -4.19 0.54 1.97
CA ARG A 42 -5.24 1.17 2.76
C ARG A 42 -5.63 2.54 2.22
N GLN A 43 -4.64 3.35 1.86
CA GLN A 43 -4.90 4.68 1.32
C GLN A 43 -5.66 4.60 0.00
N LEU A 44 -5.24 3.73 -0.93
CA LEU A 44 -5.90 3.55 -2.22
C LEU A 44 -7.32 2.99 -2.07
N ALA A 45 -7.53 2.03 -1.17
CA ALA A 45 -8.87 1.50 -0.88
C ALA A 45 -9.79 2.59 -0.30
N PHE A 46 -9.26 3.44 0.58
CA PHE A 46 -10.00 4.56 1.16
C PHE A 46 -10.31 5.65 0.12
N ASP A 47 -9.34 6.05 -0.69
CA ASP A 47 -9.51 7.03 -1.77
C ASP A 47 -10.57 6.55 -2.78
N ARG A 48 -10.57 5.26 -3.10
CA ARG A 48 -11.57 4.63 -3.95
C ARG A 48 -12.96 4.63 -3.31
N TRP A 49 -13.05 4.27 -2.03
CA TRP A 49 -14.32 4.31 -1.28
C TRP A 49 -14.90 5.73 -1.22
N LEU A 50 -14.06 6.75 -1.00
CA LEU A 50 -14.45 8.15 -1.06
C LEU A 50 -14.96 8.55 -2.46
N ALA A 51 -14.24 8.14 -3.52
CA ALA A 51 -14.64 8.43 -4.90
C ALA A 51 -15.96 7.77 -5.31
N GLU A 52 -16.29 6.60 -4.73
CA GLU A 52 -17.54 5.86 -4.95
C GLU A 52 -18.72 6.40 -4.11
N GLY A 53 -18.52 7.51 -3.38
CA GLY A 53 -19.56 8.22 -2.63
C GLY A 53 -19.75 7.72 -1.20
N SER A 54 -18.73 7.09 -0.61
CA SER A 54 -18.72 6.65 0.80
C SER A 54 -19.91 5.75 1.17
N GLN A 55 -20.27 4.84 0.27
CA GLN A 55 -21.36 3.88 0.51
C GLN A 55 -20.96 2.91 1.64
N PRO A 56 -21.72 2.84 2.75
CA PRO A 56 -21.45 1.88 3.82
C PRO A 56 -21.65 0.44 3.32
N GLY A 57 -20.75 -0.47 3.72
CA GLY A 57 -20.83 -1.90 3.38
C GLY A 57 -20.08 -2.35 2.11
N ARG A 58 -19.34 -1.46 1.44
CA ARG A 58 -18.44 -1.78 0.30
C ARG A 58 -16.97 -1.85 0.68
N GLU A 59 -16.69 -1.74 1.98
CA GLU A 59 -15.34 -1.60 2.51
C GLU A 59 -14.51 -2.82 2.12
N GLU A 60 -15.00 -4.04 2.41
CA GLU A 60 -14.34 -5.32 2.11
C GLU A 60 -14.10 -5.55 0.60
N ASP A 61 -15.07 -5.21 -0.25
CA ASP A 61 -14.92 -5.31 -1.71
C ASP A 61 -13.80 -4.40 -2.25
N ASN A 62 -13.67 -3.19 -1.71
CA ASN A 62 -12.60 -2.27 -2.09
C ASN A 62 -11.23 -2.72 -1.58
N TRP A 63 -11.14 -3.29 -0.38
CA TRP A 63 -9.89 -3.87 0.14
C TRP A 63 -9.34 -4.96 -0.78
N HIS A 64 -10.18 -5.92 -1.18
CA HIS A 64 -9.75 -7.02 -2.07
C HIS A 64 -9.44 -6.57 -3.50
N ALA A 65 -10.13 -5.56 -4.02
CA ALA A 65 -9.87 -5.03 -5.35
C ALA A 65 -8.49 -4.35 -5.43
N VAL A 66 -8.12 -3.57 -4.41
CA VAL A 66 -6.81 -2.90 -4.38
C VAL A 66 -5.69 -3.90 -4.09
N GLU A 67 -5.92 -4.90 -3.25
CA GLU A 67 -4.95 -6.00 -3.01
C GLU A 67 -4.51 -6.67 -4.32
N LYS A 68 -5.47 -7.06 -5.17
CA LYS A 68 -5.19 -7.65 -6.49
C LYS A 68 -4.52 -6.70 -7.48
N GLU A 69 -4.72 -5.39 -7.34
CA GLU A 69 -4.09 -4.40 -8.22
C GLU A 69 -2.61 -4.19 -7.88
N ILE A 70 -2.27 -4.29 -6.58
CA ILE A 70 -0.89 -4.15 -6.11
C ILE A 70 -0.13 -5.49 -6.17
N ASP A 71 -0.83 -6.61 -6.02
CA ASP A 71 -0.24 -7.94 -6.07
C ASP A 71 -1.13 -8.91 -6.87
N PRO A 72 -0.90 -9.05 -8.19
CA PRO A 72 -1.72 -9.92 -9.02
C PRO A 72 -1.46 -11.43 -8.76
N GLU A 73 -0.47 -11.80 -7.93
CA GLU A 73 -0.10 -13.19 -7.62
C GLU A 73 -0.35 -13.59 -6.14
N ALA A 74 -0.98 -12.72 -5.34
CA ALA A 74 -1.35 -13.00 -3.94
C ALA A 74 -2.52 -13.99 -3.78
#